data_AF-A0A4Z0J873-F1
#
_entry.id   AF-A0A4Z0J873-F1
#
_cell.length_a   1.000
_cell.length_b   1.000
_cell.length_c   1.000
_cell.angle_alpha   90.00
_cell.angle_beta   90.00
_cell.angle_gamma   90.00
#
_symmetry.space_group_name_H-M   'P 1'
#
loop_
_entity.id
_entity.type
_entity.pdbx_description
1 polymer ?
#
loop_
_entity_poly.entity_id
_entity_poly.type
_entity_poly.pdbx_seq_one_letter_code
_entity_poly.pdbx_strand_id
1 'polypeptide(L)'
;MKKGGGGVRQFNVQRAGADFEPLLSWSTDPTISAAALSGPDARDLLVIDEATDTLKIVPQLSAETLLDRVAHSIYGRLADQVTAAWPSATAPTTPATYLLVDLAAMDHATVLATLGALVALMVAQHKDAAVSLARLNGMAGQAQCWLQQLGLSEHQLLLPAGVTVLRQLFHQLLDQDASCDAYVPLGCDTRAGKLAQDVVALTTGHLTALTLPTAWQLLRVAGTERQLHRD
;
A
#
# COMPACT_ATOMS: atom_id res chain seq x y z
N MET A 1 0.89 -32.13 -18.28
CA MET A 1 0.62 -30.87 -17.56
C MET A 1 0.94 -29.71 -18.48
N LYS A 2 -0.08 -29.03 -19.05
CA LYS A 2 0.15 -27.80 -19.82
C LYS A 2 0.61 -26.74 -18.82
N LYS A 3 1.81 -26.18 -19.02
CA LYS A 3 2.18 -24.90 -18.40
C LYS A 3 1.13 -23.90 -18.89
N GLY A 4 0.23 -23.46 -18.02
CA GLY A 4 -0.67 -22.36 -18.33
C GLY A 4 0.21 -21.17 -18.69
N GLY A 5 0.21 -20.76 -19.95
CA GLY A 5 0.84 -19.51 -20.34
C GLY A 5 0.16 -18.43 -19.52
N GLY A 6 0.91 -17.79 -18.64
CA GLY A 6 0.39 -16.65 -17.89
C GLY A 6 -0.04 -15.61 -18.91
N GLY A 7 -1.35 -15.36 -19.00
CA GLY A 7 -1.87 -14.34 -19.90
C GLY A 7 -1.23 -13.00 -19.58
N VAL A 8 -0.98 -12.21 -20.62
CA VAL A 8 -0.28 -10.93 -20.49
C VAL A 8 -1.30 -9.86 -20.10
N ARG A 9 -0.91 -8.95 -19.19
CA ARG A 9 -1.70 -7.74 -18.91
C ARG A 9 -1.28 -6.62 -19.84
N GLN A 10 -2.26 -5.92 -20.39
CA GLN A 10 -2.05 -4.74 -21.22
C GLN A 10 -2.76 -3.53 -20.62
N PHE A 11 -2.16 -2.36 -20.79
CA PHE A 11 -2.56 -1.11 -20.16
C PHE A 11 -2.77 -0.02 -21.21
N ASN A 12 -3.78 0.82 -20.97
CA ASN A 12 -4.06 2.04 -21.72
C ASN A 12 -4.74 3.06 -20.78
N VAL A 13 -5.09 4.23 -21.27
CA VAL A 13 -5.87 5.23 -20.52
C VAL A 13 -7.01 5.76 -21.38
N GLN A 14 -8.03 6.28 -20.72
CA GLN A 14 -9.14 7.01 -21.34
C GLN A 14 -9.42 8.32 -20.63
N ARG A 15 -10.28 9.17 -21.20
CA ARG A 15 -10.88 10.28 -20.46
C ARG A 15 -11.74 9.72 -19.32
N ALA A 16 -11.68 10.33 -18.14
CA ALA A 16 -12.46 9.87 -17.01
C ALA A 16 -13.96 9.82 -17.33
N GLY A 17 -14.62 8.70 -17.04
CA GLY A 17 -16.05 8.49 -17.25
C GLY A 17 -16.48 8.24 -18.71
N ALA A 18 -15.54 8.02 -19.64
CA ALA A 18 -15.87 7.66 -21.02
C ALA A 18 -16.32 6.19 -21.16
N ASP A 19 -17.07 5.91 -22.22
CA ASP A 19 -17.59 4.58 -22.59
C ASP A 19 -16.54 3.71 -23.30
N PHE A 20 -15.38 3.54 -22.66
CA PHE A 20 -14.24 2.77 -23.18
C PHE A 20 -13.60 3.34 -24.45
N GLU A 21 -12.85 4.43 -24.30
CA GLU A 21 -12.15 5.12 -25.41
C GLU A 21 -10.63 5.17 -25.17
N PRO A 22 -9.85 4.18 -25.66
CA PRO A 22 -8.40 4.15 -25.47
C PRO A 22 -7.71 5.34 -26.16
N LEU A 23 -6.85 6.04 -25.43
CA LEU A 23 -6.14 7.24 -25.93
C LEU A 23 -4.71 6.96 -26.39
N LEU A 24 -4.11 5.86 -25.92
CA LEU A 24 -2.74 5.47 -26.24
C LEU A 24 -2.73 4.15 -27.04
N SER A 25 -1.53 3.67 -27.38
CA SER A 25 -1.37 2.28 -27.81
C SER A 25 -1.36 1.36 -26.58
N TRP A 26 -2.02 0.20 -26.69
CA TRP A 26 -1.94 -0.84 -25.67
C TRP A 26 -0.50 -1.27 -25.45
N SER A 27 -0.10 -1.38 -24.18
CA SER A 27 1.26 -1.72 -23.79
C SER A 27 1.25 -2.72 -22.62
N THR A 28 2.21 -3.63 -22.61
CA THR A 28 2.46 -4.52 -21.46
C THR A 28 3.24 -3.82 -20.34
N ASP A 29 3.82 -2.65 -20.66
CA ASP A 29 4.49 -1.78 -19.70
C ASP A 29 3.48 -0.76 -19.13
N PRO A 30 3.14 -0.84 -17.84
CA PRO A 30 2.19 0.08 -17.22
C PRO A 30 2.73 1.50 -17.04
N THR A 31 4.05 1.73 -17.16
CA THR A 31 4.67 3.03 -16.85
C THR A 31 4.18 4.15 -17.76
N ILE A 32 3.95 3.86 -19.05
CA ILE A 32 3.44 4.84 -20.03
C ILE A 32 2.03 5.29 -19.63
N SER A 33 1.15 4.34 -19.29
CA SER A 33 -0.21 4.65 -18.84
C SER A 33 -0.17 5.41 -17.51
N ALA A 34 0.66 4.98 -16.56
CA ALA A 34 0.79 5.66 -15.27
C ALA A 34 1.28 7.11 -15.40
N ALA A 35 2.25 7.38 -16.28
CA ALA A 35 2.69 8.75 -16.57
C ALA A 35 1.55 9.60 -17.16
N ALA A 36 0.73 9.00 -18.03
CA ALA A 36 -0.42 9.67 -18.61
C ALA A 36 -1.53 9.98 -17.58
N LEU A 37 -1.68 9.18 -16.52
CA LEU A 37 -2.65 9.39 -15.45
C LEU A 37 -2.29 10.56 -14.52
N SER A 38 -1.00 10.87 -14.36
CA SER A 38 -0.53 12.02 -13.58
C SER A 38 -0.64 13.35 -14.34
N GLY A 39 -1.21 13.35 -15.55
CA GLY A 39 -1.46 14.56 -16.32
C GLY A 39 -2.55 15.46 -15.72
N PRO A 40 -2.73 16.67 -16.29
CA PRO A 40 -3.72 17.64 -15.81
C PRO A 40 -5.16 17.14 -16.00
N ASP A 41 -5.43 16.41 -17.08
CA ASP A 41 -6.75 15.88 -17.38
C ASP A 41 -7.08 14.67 -16.50
N ALA A 42 -8.31 14.59 -16.00
CA ALA A 42 -8.80 13.40 -15.32
C ALA A 42 -8.90 12.23 -16.32
N ARG A 43 -8.27 11.10 -15.97
CA ARG A 43 -8.19 9.90 -16.80
C ARG A 43 -8.46 8.65 -15.97
N ASP A 44 -9.03 7.64 -16.61
CA ASP A 44 -9.16 6.30 -16.06
C ASP A 44 -8.12 5.38 -16.68
N LEU A 45 -7.67 4.39 -15.91
CA LEU A 45 -6.80 3.33 -16.41
C LEU A 45 -7.67 2.27 -17.10
N LEU A 46 -7.27 1.84 -18.28
CA LEU A 46 -7.83 0.68 -18.94
C LEU A 46 -6.88 -0.50 -18.76
N VAL A 47 -7.43 -1.66 -18.38
CA VAL A 47 -6.66 -2.89 -18.19
C VAL A 47 -7.32 -4.01 -18.97
N ILE A 48 -6.53 -4.68 -19.80
CA ILE A 48 -6.85 -6.00 -20.37
C ILE A 48 -6.03 -7.03 -19.59
N ASP A 49 -6.70 -8.03 -19.04
CA ASP A 49 -6.07 -9.20 -18.44
C ASP A 49 -6.43 -10.42 -19.31
N GLU A 50 -5.49 -10.83 -20.17
CA GLU A 50 -5.66 -11.96 -21.08
C GLU A 50 -5.80 -13.29 -20.33
N ALA A 51 -5.28 -13.39 -19.10
CA ALA A 51 -5.37 -14.62 -18.32
C ALA A 51 -6.79 -14.89 -17.85
N THR A 52 -7.55 -13.82 -17.58
CA THR A 52 -8.94 -13.89 -17.12
C THR A 52 -9.95 -13.52 -18.21
N ASP A 53 -9.48 -13.18 -19.42
CA ASP A 53 -10.30 -12.64 -20.51
C ASP A 53 -11.18 -11.47 -20.04
N THR A 54 -10.60 -10.56 -19.26
CA THR A 54 -11.33 -9.41 -18.73
C THR A 54 -10.75 -8.10 -19.22
N LEU A 55 -11.65 -7.16 -19.50
CA LEU A 55 -11.36 -5.79 -19.82
C LEU A 55 -12.05 -4.90 -18.80
N LYS A 56 -11.29 -4.00 -18.17
CA LYS A 56 -11.74 -3.21 -17.02
C LYS A 56 -11.36 -1.75 -17.19
N ILE A 57 -12.29 -0.88 -16.82
CA ILE A 57 -12.02 0.52 -16.52
C ILE A 57 -11.72 0.60 -15.02
N VAL A 58 -10.58 1.19 -14.67
CA VAL A 58 -10.11 1.39 -13.30
C VAL A 58 -10.08 2.89 -13.05
N PRO A 59 -11.15 3.44 -12.42
CA PRO A 59 -11.22 4.85 -12.08
C PRO A 59 -10.04 5.27 -11.22
N GLN A 60 -9.50 6.46 -11.50
CA GLN A 60 -8.41 7.02 -10.71
C GLN A 60 -8.92 7.94 -9.62
N LEU A 61 -8.39 7.78 -8.41
CA LEU A 61 -8.70 8.67 -7.30
C LEU A 61 -7.93 9.98 -7.42
N SER A 62 -8.57 11.06 -6.96
CA SER A 62 -7.91 12.34 -6.72
C SER A 62 -7.32 12.38 -5.31
N ALA A 63 -6.32 13.23 -5.10
CA ALA A 63 -5.72 13.41 -3.79
C ALA A 63 -6.74 13.94 -2.77
N GLU A 64 -7.63 14.84 -3.19
CA GLU A 64 -8.70 15.39 -2.37
C GLU A 64 -9.67 14.31 -1.90
N THR A 65 -10.08 13.42 -2.82
CA THR A 65 -10.97 12.29 -2.51
C THR A 65 -10.32 11.34 -1.52
N LEU A 66 -9.02 11.08 -1.67
CA LEU A 66 -8.25 10.26 -0.74
C LEU A 66 -8.21 10.90 0.65
N LEU A 67 -7.82 12.16 0.74
CA LEU A 67 -7.66 12.86 2.01
C LEU A 67 -8.99 12.95 2.79
N ASP A 68 -10.09 13.24 2.08
CA ASP A 68 -11.42 13.28 2.68
C ASP A 68 -11.84 11.91 3.25
N ARG A 69 -11.59 10.83 2.50
CA ARG A 69 -11.88 9.46 2.95
C ARG A 69 -11.04 9.07 4.15
N VAL A 70 -9.74 9.38 4.13
CA VAL A 70 -8.83 9.07 5.22
C VAL A 70 -9.24 9.82 6.49
N ALA A 71 -9.50 11.13 6.41
CA ALA A 71 -9.80 12.00 7.55
C ALA A 71 -11.01 11.53 8.37
N HIS A 72 -12.01 10.92 7.72
CA HIS A 72 -13.25 10.49 8.36
C HIS A 72 -13.33 8.97 8.59
N SER A 73 -12.21 8.24 8.45
CA SER A 73 -12.18 6.78 8.57
C SER A 73 -11.52 6.28 9.85
N ILE A 74 -11.86 5.05 10.23
CA ILE A 74 -11.13 4.28 11.24
C ILE A 74 -9.65 4.14 10.88
N TYR A 75 -9.32 4.03 9.59
CA TYR A 75 -7.96 3.86 9.11
C TYR A 75 -7.12 5.13 9.30
N GLY A 76 -7.70 6.33 9.12
CA GLY A 76 -7.04 7.59 9.45
C GLY A 76 -6.65 7.67 10.93
N ARG A 77 -7.59 7.27 11.81
CA ARG A 77 -7.30 7.16 13.25
C ARG A 77 -6.21 6.14 13.56
N LEU A 78 -6.12 5.02 12.83
CA LEU A 78 -5.04 4.06 13.01
C LEU A 78 -3.69 4.68 12.65
N ALA A 79 -3.62 5.45 11.56
CA ALA A 79 -2.40 6.17 11.20
C ALA A 79 -1.98 7.14 12.32
N ASP A 80 -2.92 7.88 12.91
CA ASP A 80 -2.64 8.76 14.05
C ASP A 80 -2.10 7.99 15.26
N GLN A 81 -2.68 6.83 15.59
CA GLN A 81 -2.20 5.98 16.70
C GLN A 81 -0.77 5.48 16.45
N VAL A 82 -0.48 5.03 15.22
CA VAL A 82 0.84 4.54 14.84
C VAL A 82 1.87 5.68 14.88
N THR A 83 1.52 6.87 14.36
CA THR A 83 2.39 8.05 14.43
C THR A 83 2.63 8.50 15.87
N ALA A 84 1.61 8.49 16.74
CA ALA A 84 1.76 8.82 18.16
C ALA A 84 2.60 7.79 18.95
N ALA A 85 2.64 6.54 18.48
CA ALA A 85 3.42 5.47 19.07
C ALA A 85 4.89 5.48 18.63
N TRP A 86 5.23 6.21 17.56
CA TRP A 86 6.56 6.25 16.99
C TRP A 86 7.60 6.79 17.99
N PRO A 87 8.73 6.10 18.20
CA PRO A 87 9.69 6.47 19.24
C PRO A 87 10.70 7.57 18.83
N SER A 88 10.75 7.99 17.55
CA SER A 88 11.67 9.06 17.10
C SER A 88 11.01 10.43 17.09
N ALA A 89 11.81 11.48 17.28
CA ALA A 89 11.39 12.88 17.19
C ALA A 89 11.00 13.30 15.75
N THR A 90 11.52 12.61 14.73
CA THR A 90 11.13 12.81 13.33
C THR A 90 10.00 11.85 12.98
N ALA A 91 8.82 12.42 12.72
CA ALA A 91 7.68 11.66 12.23
C ALA A 91 7.99 11.12 10.82
N PRO A 92 7.90 9.80 10.57
CA PRO A 92 8.18 9.20 9.28
C PRO A 92 6.93 9.22 8.38
N THR A 93 5.97 10.11 8.66
CA THR A 93 4.77 10.22 7.83
C THR A 93 5.20 10.66 6.44
N THR A 94 5.05 9.75 5.49
CA THR A 94 5.44 9.91 4.09
C THR A 94 4.20 9.77 3.20
N PRO A 95 4.30 10.11 1.91
CA PRO A 95 3.28 9.74 0.93
C PRO A 95 2.79 8.29 1.02
N ALA A 96 3.72 7.38 1.34
CA ALA A 96 3.42 5.98 1.55
C ALA A 96 2.39 5.74 2.68
N THR A 97 2.43 6.51 3.76
CA THR A 97 1.57 6.29 4.93
C THR A 97 0.09 6.50 4.58
N TYR A 98 -0.30 7.62 3.99
CA TYR A 98 -1.72 7.83 3.65
C TYR A 98 -2.17 7.00 2.45
N LEU A 99 -1.28 6.67 1.50
CA LEU A 99 -1.60 5.73 0.42
C LEU A 99 -1.93 4.34 0.97
N LEU A 100 -1.20 3.89 2.01
CA LEU A 100 -1.48 2.62 2.68
C LEU A 100 -2.83 2.64 3.38
N VAL A 101 -3.15 3.73 4.08
CA VAL A 101 -4.42 3.90 4.78
C VAL A 101 -5.60 3.84 3.80
N ASP A 102 -5.52 4.56 2.68
CA ASP A 102 -6.58 4.53 1.67
C ASP A 102 -6.66 3.16 0.97
N LEU A 103 -5.52 2.55 0.64
CA LEU A 103 -5.48 1.21 0.07
C LEU A 103 -6.13 0.18 1.00
N ALA A 104 -5.82 0.24 2.30
CA ALA A 104 -6.42 -0.62 3.31
C ALA A 104 -7.94 -0.42 3.40
N ALA A 105 -8.42 0.83 3.28
CA ALA A 105 -9.84 1.13 3.29
C ALA A 105 -10.57 0.57 2.07
N MET A 106 -10.02 0.76 0.86
CA MET A 106 -10.59 0.24 -0.39
C MET A 106 -10.57 -1.29 -0.47
N ASP A 107 -9.52 -1.89 0.06
CA ASP A 107 -9.28 -3.33 0.01
C ASP A 107 -9.88 -4.08 1.21
N HIS A 108 -10.63 -3.34 2.06
CA HIS A 108 -11.29 -3.82 3.28
C HIS A 108 -10.35 -4.62 4.19
N ALA A 109 -9.13 -4.13 4.36
CA ALA A 109 -8.16 -4.76 5.24
C ALA A 109 -8.62 -4.67 6.70
N THR A 110 -8.32 -5.71 7.48
CA THR A 110 -8.58 -5.70 8.93
C THR A 110 -7.71 -4.68 9.64
N VAL A 111 -8.13 -4.23 10.81
CA VAL A 111 -7.36 -3.27 11.63
C VAL A 111 -5.95 -3.81 11.91
N LEU A 112 -5.84 -5.11 12.23
CA LEU A 112 -4.56 -5.76 12.49
C LEU A 112 -3.64 -5.79 11.26
N ALA A 113 -4.17 -6.10 10.08
CA ALA A 113 -3.39 -6.11 8.85
C ALA A 113 -2.91 -4.70 8.48
N THR A 114 -3.76 -3.69 8.63
CA THR A 114 -3.38 -2.29 8.39
C THR A 114 -2.31 -1.82 9.36
N LEU A 115 -2.46 -2.08 10.66
CA LEU A 115 -1.45 -1.71 11.66
C LEU A 115 -0.12 -2.42 11.39
N GLY A 116 -0.16 -3.72 11.08
CA GLY A 116 1.04 -4.47 10.74
C GLY A 116 1.78 -3.88 9.52
N ALA A 117 1.03 -3.49 8.49
CA ALA A 117 1.57 -2.87 7.30
C ALA A 117 2.15 -1.47 7.57
N LEU A 118 1.44 -0.62 8.35
CA LEU A 118 1.90 0.72 8.73
C LEU A 118 3.18 0.68 9.56
N VAL A 119 3.21 -0.19 10.57
CA VAL A 119 4.38 -0.38 11.43
C VAL A 119 5.57 -0.85 10.61
N ALA A 120 5.38 -1.86 9.75
CA ALA A 120 6.46 -2.37 8.90
C ALA A 120 6.98 -1.31 7.93
N LEU A 121 6.11 -0.50 7.34
CA LEU A 121 6.50 0.61 6.47
C LEU A 121 7.38 1.62 7.21
N MET A 122 6.97 2.07 8.40
CA MET A 122 7.73 3.05 9.19
C MET A 122 9.06 2.49 9.70
N VAL A 123 9.08 1.23 10.15
CA VAL A 123 10.33 0.55 10.56
C VAL A 123 11.27 0.41 9.36
N ALA A 124 10.77 -0.03 8.21
CA ALA A 124 11.58 -0.19 7.00
C ALA A 124 12.20 1.13 6.54
N GLN A 125 11.42 2.21 6.57
CA GLN A 125 11.90 3.56 6.24
C GLN A 125 12.96 4.05 7.22
N HIS A 126 12.79 3.76 8.52
CA HIS A 126 13.75 4.17 9.54
C HIS A 126 15.07 3.40 9.50
N LYS A 127 15.04 2.10 9.20
CA LYS A 127 16.24 1.27 9.11
C LYS A 127 17.14 1.60 7.91
N ASP A 128 16.73 2.52 7.02
CA ASP A 128 17.46 3.09 5.87
C ASP A 128 18.20 2.07 4.98
N ALA A 129 17.76 0.82 5.01
CA ALA A 129 18.31 -0.26 4.20
C ALA A 129 17.37 -0.51 3.03
N ALA A 130 17.92 -0.70 1.82
CA ALA A 130 17.16 -1.04 0.62
C ALA A 130 16.05 -2.04 0.95
N VAL A 131 14.81 -1.55 0.96
CA VAL A 131 13.67 -2.25 1.52
C VAL A 131 13.27 -3.35 0.54
N SER A 132 13.76 -4.56 0.79
CA SER A 132 13.41 -5.72 -0.03
C SER A 132 11.99 -6.18 0.27
N LEU A 133 11.34 -6.78 -0.72
CA LEU A 133 10.01 -7.34 -0.56
C LEU A 133 9.93 -8.35 0.60
N ALA A 134 10.94 -9.21 0.73
CA ALA A 134 11.01 -10.20 1.80
C ALA A 134 11.01 -9.53 3.19
N ARG A 135 11.74 -8.42 3.35
CA ARG A 135 11.77 -7.65 4.61
C ARG A 135 10.44 -6.98 4.92
N LEU A 136 9.78 -6.37 3.93
CA LEU A 136 8.45 -5.78 4.13
C LEU A 136 7.45 -6.83 4.59
N ASN A 137 7.41 -7.97 3.90
CA ASN A 137 6.50 -9.06 4.22
C ASN A 137 6.82 -9.66 5.60
N GLY A 138 8.10 -9.82 5.93
CA GLY A 138 8.55 -10.33 7.22
C GLY A 138 8.15 -9.41 8.36
N MET A 139 8.53 -8.14 8.31
CA MET A 139 8.18 -7.16 9.35
C MET A 139 6.67 -6.95 9.47
N ALA A 140 5.93 -6.89 8.35
CA ALA A 140 4.47 -6.72 8.38
C ALA A 140 3.77 -7.95 8.99
N GLY A 141 4.23 -9.15 8.62
CA GLY A 141 3.76 -10.39 9.21
C GLY A 141 4.05 -10.45 10.70
N GLN A 142 5.29 -10.18 11.12
CA GLN A 142 5.68 -10.14 12.53
C GLN A 142 4.86 -9.14 13.34
N ALA A 143 4.69 -7.92 12.83
CA ALA A 143 3.87 -6.90 13.47
C ALA A 143 2.41 -7.36 13.66
N GLN A 144 1.80 -7.88 12.60
CA GLN A 144 0.43 -8.38 12.67
C GLN A 144 0.30 -9.56 13.66
N CYS A 145 1.19 -10.55 13.59
CA CYS A 145 1.17 -11.71 14.48
C CYS A 145 1.31 -11.30 15.94
N TRP A 146 2.24 -10.39 16.22
CA TRP A 146 2.52 -9.92 17.56
C TRP A 146 1.28 -9.24 18.16
N LEU A 147 0.62 -8.36 17.39
CA LEU A 147 -0.63 -7.72 17.81
C LEU A 147 -1.76 -8.75 18.04
N GLN A 148 -1.87 -9.76 17.17
CA GLN A 148 -2.85 -10.84 17.32
C GLN A 148 -2.60 -11.68 18.58
N GLN A 149 -1.35 -12.01 18.89
CA GLN A 149 -0.97 -12.82 20.05
C GLN A 149 -1.23 -12.11 21.39
N LEU A 150 -1.24 -10.78 21.42
CA LEU A 150 -1.65 -10.02 22.60
C LEU A 150 -3.15 -10.11 22.88
N GLY A 151 -3.96 -10.64 21.96
CA GLY A 151 -5.39 -10.82 22.15
C GLY A 151 -6.16 -9.51 22.27
N LEU A 152 -5.61 -8.42 21.72
CA LEU A 152 -6.27 -7.11 21.75
C LEU A 152 -7.40 -7.08 20.73
N SER A 153 -8.55 -6.56 21.17
CA SER A 153 -9.62 -6.21 20.24
C SER A 153 -9.22 -5.02 19.37
N GLU A 154 -9.80 -4.95 18.17
CA GLU A 154 -9.65 -3.80 17.27
C GLU A 154 -10.00 -2.48 17.96
N HIS A 155 -11.00 -2.49 18.85
CA HIS A 155 -11.37 -1.33 19.64
C HIS A 155 -10.26 -0.87 20.60
N GLN A 156 -9.59 -1.79 21.28
CA GLN A 156 -8.50 -1.45 22.21
C GLN A 156 -7.30 -0.84 21.50
N LEU A 157 -7.02 -1.24 20.26
CA LEU A 157 -5.96 -0.67 19.43
C LEU A 157 -6.22 0.78 19.02
N LEU A 158 -7.48 1.22 19.09
CA LEU A 158 -7.92 2.57 18.80
C LEU A 158 -8.02 3.48 20.04
N LEU A 159 -7.73 2.95 21.22
CA LEU A 159 -7.71 3.69 22.48
C LEU A 159 -6.26 4.07 22.84
N PRO A 160 -6.05 4.99 23.80
CA PRO A 160 -4.70 5.37 24.23
C PRO A 160 -3.81 4.20 24.69
N ALA A 161 -4.42 3.10 25.17
CA ALA A 161 -3.70 1.87 25.49
C ALA A 161 -3.03 1.23 24.27
N GLY A 162 -3.65 1.36 23.08
CA GLY A 162 -3.10 0.94 21.80
C GLY A 162 -1.77 1.63 21.47
N VAL A 163 -1.62 2.92 21.78
CA VAL A 163 -0.35 3.65 21.58
C VAL A 163 0.79 2.99 22.36
N THR A 164 0.55 2.62 23.62
CA THR A 164 1.57 1.97 24.46
C THR A 164 2.01 0.63 23.90
N VAL A 165 1.04 -0.16 23.41
CA VAL A 165 1.29 -1.46 22.77
C VAL A 165 2.07 -1.28 21.47
N LEU A 166 1.65 -0.36 20.62
CA LEU A 166 2.34 -0.06 19.35
C LEU A 166 3.76 0.45 19.58
N ARG A 167 3.99 1.22 20.66
CA ARG A 167 5.34 1.67 21.03
C ARG A 167 6.24 0.49 21.41
N GLN A 168 5.74 -0.48 22.16
CA GLN A 168 6.48 -1.70 22.48
C GLN A 168 6.81 -2.50 21.22
N LEU A 169 5.84 -2.61 20.30
CA LEU A 169 6.06 -3.26 19.01
C LEU A 169 7.13 -2.55 18.18
N PHE A 170 7.11 -1.22 18.14
CA PHE A 170 8.13 -0.45 17.45
C PHE A 170 9.51 -0.71 18.03
N HIS A 171 9.68 -0.66 19.35
CA HIS A 171 10.95 -1.00 19.98
C HIS A 171 11.40 -2.43 19.60
N GLN A 172 10.49 -3.40 19.68
CA GLN A 172 10.81 -4.78 19.31
C GLN A 172 11.32 -4.91 17.87
N LEU A 173 10.66 -4.28 16.90
CA LEU A 173 11.02 -4.38 15.49
C LEU A 173 12.20 -3.49 15.10
N LEU A 174 12.42 -2.38 15.79
CA LEU A 174 13.57 -1.52 15.56
C LEU A 174 14.85 -2.15 16.12
N ASP A 175 14.78 -2.72 17.32
CA ASP A 175 15.92 -3.31 18.02
C ASP A 175 16.24 -4.75 17.57
N GLN A 176 15.34 -5.41 16.83
CA GLN A 176 15.62 -6.76 16.33
C GLN A 176 16.76 -6.79 15.32
N ASP A 177 17.46 -7.92 15.31
CA ASP A 177 18.52 -8.20 14.34
C ASP A 177 17.98 -8.20 12.90
N ALA A 178 18.73 -7.60 11.97
CA ALA A 178 18.33 -7.45 10.57
C ALA A 178 18.12 -8.79 9.85
N SER A 179 18.69 -9.89 10.33
CA SER A 179 18.43 -11.24 9.82
C SER A 179 16.99 -11.70 10.08
N CYS A 180 16.33 -11.15 11.10
CA CYS A 180 14.95 -11.46 11.45
C CYS A 180 13.94 -10.64 10.63
N ASP A 181 14.33 -9.52 10.02
CA ASP A 181 13.40 -8.64 9.29
C ASP A 181 12.68 -9.35 8.13
N ALA A 182 13.29 -10.38 7.53
CA ALA A 182 12.69 -11.15 6.43
C ALA A 182 11.88 -12.39 6.89
N TYR A 183 11.86 -12.68 8.19
CA TYR A 183 11.13 -13.83 8.71
C TYR A 183 9.62 -13.57 8.68
N VAL A 184 8.87 -14.44 8.00
CA VAL A 184 7.40 -14.41 7.96
C VAL A 184 6.87 -15.48 8.91
N PRO A 185 6.19 -15.13 10.02
CA PRO A 185 5.70 -16.13 10.96
C PRO A 185 4.57 -16.97 10.35
N LEU A 186 4.54 -18.25 10.71
CA LEU A 186 3.50 -19.19 10.27
C LEU A 186 2.14 -18.86 10.91
N GLY A 187 1.06 -18.97 10.14
CA GLY A 187 -0.31 -18.84 10.64
C GLY A 187 -0.88 -17.42 10.67
N CYS A 188 -0.10 -16.42 10.23
CA CYS A 188 -0.58 -15.04 10.11
C CYS A 188 -0.99 -14.69 8.69
N ASP A 189 -1.90 -13.73 8.57
CA ASP A 189 -2.37 -13.26 7.27
C ASP A 189 -1.22 -12.60 6.49
N THR A 190 -1.20 -12.85 5.19
CA THR A 190 -0.25 -12.22 4.26
C THR A 190 -0.70 -10.83 3.81
N ARG A 191 -1.93 -10.43 4.15
CA ARG A 191 -2.54 -9.16 3.74
C ARG A 191 -1.72 -7.94 4.17
N ALA A 192 -1.17 -7.91 5.38
CA ALA A 192 -0.32 -6.82 5.85
C ALA A 192 0.91 -6.62 4.94
N GLY A 193 1.57 -7.73 4.57
CA GLY A 193 2.72 -7.71 3.66
C GLY A 193 2.34 -7.17 2.27
N LYS A 194 1.23 -7.64 1.70
CA LYS A 194 0.72 -7.17 0.40
C LYS A 194 0.42 -5.68 0.39
N LEU A 195 -0.22 -5.15 1.44
CA LEU A 195 -0.49 -3.72 1.59
C LEU A 195 0.82 -2.91 1.59
N ALA A 196 1.78 -3.31 2.43
CA ALA A 196 3.07 -2.63 2.53
C ALA A 196 3.85 -2.70 1.20
N GLN A 197 3.88 -3.87 0.56
CA GLN A 197 4.48 -4.08 -0.77
C GLN A 197 3.89 -3.14 -1.81
N ASP A 198 2.56 -3.15 -1.97
CA ASP A 198 1.89 -2.41 -3.03
C ASP A 198 2.08 -0.90 -2.86
N VAL A 199 2.06 -0.40 -1.63
CA VAL A 199 2.33 1.01 -1.33
C VAL A 199 3.78 1.40 -1.65
N VAL A 200 4.75 0.54 -1.34
CA VAL A 200 6.15 0.79 -1.71
C VAL A 200 6.29 0.76 -3.24
N ALA A 201 5.68 -0.21 -3.92
CA ALA A 201 5.66 -0.27 -5.38
C ALA A 201 5.02 0.96 -6.02
N LEU A 202 3.92 1.47 -5.44
CA LEU A 202 3.30 2.73 -5.84
C LEU A 202 4.26 3.90 -5.65
N THR A 203 4.88 4.04 -4.48
CA THR A 203 5.73 5.20 -4.19
C THR A 203 7.08 5.18 -4.94
N THR A 204 7.60 4.02 -5.30
CA THR A 204 8.84 3.91 -6.10
C THR A 204 8.59 3.80 -7.60
N GLY A 205 7.33 3.62 -8.04
CA GLY A 205 6.99 3.42 -9.46
C GLY A 205 7.29 2.02 -10.00
N HIS A 206 7.48 1.02 -9.13
CA HIS A 206 7.68 -0.38 -9.52
C HIS A 206 6.33 -1.10 -9.76
N LEU A 207 5.57 -0.64 -10.74
CA LEU A 207 4.16 -1.00 -10.93
C LEU A 207 3.91 -2.47 -11.27
N THR A 208 4.90 -3.18 -11.81
CA THR A 208 4.81 -4.63 -12.06
C THR A 208 4.79 -5.46 -10.78
N ALA A 209 5.14 -4.86 -9.64
CA ALA A 209 5.09 -5.49 -8.32
C ALA A 209 3.75 -5.31 -7.60
N LEU A 210 2.77 -4.60 -8.19
CA LEU A 210 1.44 -4.45 -7.59
C LEU A 210 0.67 -5.77 -7.59
N THR A 211 0.12 -6.13 -6.44
CA THR A 211 -0.57 -7.40 -6.21
C THR A 211 -2.06 -7.24 -5.94
N LEU A 212 -2.47 -6.09 -5.40
CA LEU A 212 -3.84 -5.76 -5.05
C LEU A 212 -4.54 -5.06 -6.22
N PRO A 213 -5.73 -5.53 -6.65
CA PRO A 213 -6.47 -4.86 -7.71
C PRO A 213 -6.79 -3.39 -7.41
N THR A 214 -7.04 -3.05 -6.15
CA THR A 214 -7.36 -1.70 -5.69
C THR A 214 -6.17 -0.75 -5.75
N ALA A 215 -4.92 -1.24 -5.68
CA ALA A 215 -3.73 -0.40 -5.77
C ALA A 215 -3.63 0.34 -7.12
N TRP A 216 -4.20 -0.23 -8.19
CA TRP A 216 -4.25 0.39 -9.51
C TRP A 216 -5.12 1.65 -9.57
N GLN A 217 -6.01 1.87 -8.60
CA GLN A 217 -6.81 3.10 -8.49
C GLN A 217 -6.01 4.29 -7.92
N LEU A 218 -4.82 4.02 -7.37
CA LEU A 218 -3.95 5.01 -6.70
C LEU A 218 -2.81 5.52 -7.59
N LEU A 219 -2.71 5.08 -8.84
CA LEU A 219 -1.58 5.44 -9.70
C LEU A 219 -1.47 6.94 -9.91
N ARG A 220 -2.60 7.63 -10.09
CA ARG A 220 -2.64 9.07 -10.26
C ARG A 220 -2.04 9.78 -9.05
N VAL A 221 -2.58 9.54 -7.86
CA VAL A 221 -2.10 10.16 -6.61
C VAL A 221 -0.62 9.83 -6.37
N ALA A 222 -0.24 8.56 -6.45
CA ALA A 222 1.16 8.15 -6.26
C ALA A 222 2.10 8.81 -7.28
N GLY A 223 1.66 9.01 -8.52
CA GLY A 223 2.44 9.68 -9.54
C GLY A 223 2.59 11.18 -9.31
N THR A 224 1.54 11.87 -8.89
CA THR A 224 1.59 13.30 -8.52
C THR A 224 2.54 13.54 -7.35
N GLU A 225 2.50 12.69 -6.33
CA GLU A 225 3.35 12.81 -5.14
C GLU A 225 4.83 12.60 -5.48
N ARG A 226 5.14 11.64 -6.35
CA ARG A 226 6.51 11.46 -6.87
C ARG A 226 7.03 12.67 -7.65
N GLN A 227 6.14 13.42 -8.32
CA GLN A 227 6.54 14.63 -9.04
C GLN A 227 6.86 15.76 -8.05
N LEU A 228 6.01 15.96 -7.03
CA LEU A 228 6.21 16.99 -6.00
C LEU A 228 7.50 16.82 -5.19
N HIS A 229 7.99 15.59 -5.04
CA HIS A 229 9.22 15.28 -4.30
C HIS A 229 10.50 15.19 -5.16
N ARG A 230 10.42 15.49 -6.47
CA ARG A 230 11.59 15.54 -7.36
C ARG A 230 12.16 16.96 -7.55
N ASP A 231 11.38 17.97 -7.21
CA ASP A 231 11.74 19.39 -7.27
C ASP A 231 12.24 19.89 -5.90
#